data_AF-A0A0F0HPP6-F1
#
_entry.id   AF-A0A0F0HPP6-F1
#
_cell.length_a   1.000
_cell.length_b   1.000
_cell.length_c   1.000
_cell.angle_alpha   90.00
_cell.angle_beta   90.00
_cell.angle_gamma   90.00
#
_symmetry.space_group_name_H-M   'P 1'
#
loop_
_entity.id
_entity.type
_entity.pdbx_description
1 polymer ?
#
loop_
_entity_poly.entity_id
_entity_poly.type
_entity_poly.pdbx_seq_one_letter_code
_entity_poly.pdbx_strand_id
1 'polypeptide(L)'
;MWRRIGVVVLVITLLSGGLTAWSRLTHQSRTEHRTFWQQIKTVEVDSGSAKVSVEAGAADRVTMKESLGWVTRRPSVNAQVVGSTLRVAVSCGGPISVIGCDAALDIQVPADTGVHTQGSSGDTYIRGVSGEIRAKTASGQLWLESVSGTVWAKSASGQIVAKELGSSVVQAASSSGQMSLGFARPPESVTATTTSGPVVITVPGQNTRYHVGGHTLSHSWSIDPDVEDSGSKRTIDITTMSGPVTVASGSADSGAGAATSGAPTSPGEQVPTAPTPAGSR
;
A
#
# COMPACT_ATOMS: atom_id res chain seq x y z
N MET A 1 -39.31 23.34 -38.25
CA MET A 1 -38.87 22.79 -36.94
C MET A 1 -37.65 21.86 -37.10
N TRP A 2 -37.67 20.90 -38.02
CA TRP A 2 -36.58 19.92 -38.24
C TRP A 2 -35.19 20.52 -38.54
N ARG A 3 -35.11 21.63 -39.29
CA ARG A 3 -33.83 22.28 -39.62
C ARG A 3 -33.09 22.84 -38.40
N ARG A 4 -33.81 23.22 -37.33
CA ARG A 4 -33.20 23.70 -36.08
C ARG A 4 -32.71 22.54 -35.20
N ILE A 5 -33.43 21.41 -35.22
CA ILE A 5 -33.04 20.20 -34.49
C ILE A 5 -31.75 19.60 -35.10
N GLY A 6 -31.64 19.55 -36.43
CA GLY A 6 -30.42 19.05 -37.10
C GLY A 6 -29.16 19.86 -36.78
N VAL A 7 -29.27 21.19 -36.66
CA VAL A 7 -28.14 22.06 -36.30
C VAL A 7 -27.73 21.84 -34.84
N VAL A 8 -28.69 21.71 -33.92
CA VAL A 8 -28.40 21.46 -32.50
C VAL A 8 -27.71 20.10 -32.31
N VAL A 9 -28.19 19.05 -32.98
CA VAL A 9 -27.56 17.72 -32.91
C VAL A 9 -26.14 17.73 -33.47
N LEU A 10 -25.90 18.41 -34.59
CA LEU A 10 -24.57 18.53 -35.21
C LEU A 10 -23.59 19.35 -34.35
N VAL A 11 -24.07 20.41 -33.69
CA VAL A 11 -23.25 21.19 -32.75
C VAL A 11 -22.90 20.36 -31.51
N ILE A 12 -23.84 19.58 -30.97
CA ILE A 12 -23.60 18.72 -29.80
C ILE A 12 -22.59 17.61 -30.14
N THR A 13 -22.68 16.96 -31.31
CA THR A 13 -21.73 15.93 -31.72
C THR A 13 -20.33 16.50 -32.00
N LEU A 14 -20.23 17.71 -32.56
CA LEU A 14 -18.94 18.40 -32.73
C LEU A 14 -18.34 18.87 -31.41
N LEU A 15 -19.15 19.35 -30.46
CA LEU A 15 -18.66 19.73 -29.13
C LEU A 15 -18.23 18.52 -28.31
N SER A 16 -19.01 17.43 -28.31
CA SER A 16 -18.66 16.19 -27.62
C SER A 16 -17.48 15.47 -28.29
N GLY A 17 -17.43 15.42 -29.62
CA GLY A 17 -16.28 14.93 -30.39
C GLY A 17 -15.04 15.79 -30.20
N GLY A 18 -15.20 17.10 -30.16
CA GLY A 18 -14.15 18.07 -29.88
C GLY A 18 -13.57 17.93 -28.48
N LEU A 19 -14.42 17.86 -27.44
CA LEU A 19 -14.00 17.68 -26.05
C LEU A 19 -13.30 16.35 -25.80
N THR A 20 -13.79 15.27 -26.41
CA THR A 20 -13.18 13.93 -26.27
C THR A 20 -11.88 13.80 -27.05
N ALA A 21 -11.78 14.42 -28.24
CA ALA A 21 -10.52 14.52 -28.98
C ALA A 21 -9.51 15.37 -28.20
N TRP A 22 -9.95 16.50 -27.63
CA TRP A 22 -9.08 17.41 -26.88
C TRP A 22 -8.59 16.78 -25.58
N SER A 23 -9.44 16.04 -24.85
CA SER A 23 -9.04 15.35 -23.62
C SER A 23 -8.04 14.21 -23.86
N ARG A 24 -8.15 13.51 -25.00
CA ARG A 24 -7.13 12.52 -25.41
C ARG A 24 -5.85 13.15 -25.93
N LEU A 25 -5.91 14.35 -26.49
CA LEU A 25 -4.73 15.11 -26.92
C LEU A 25 -3.94 15.69 -25.75
N THR A 26 -4.58 15.95 -24.61
CA THR A 26 -3.91 16.58 -23.46
C THR A 26 -3.26 15.59 -22.51
N HIS A 27 -3.73 14.34 -22.39
CA HIS A 27 -3.10 13.32 -21.56
C HIS A 27 -2.00 12.56 -22.33
N GLN A 28 -0.74 12.80 -21.98
CA GLN A 28 0.40 12.03 -22.47
C GLN A 28 0.82 10.99 -21.43
N SER A 29 1.22 9.81 -21.89
CA SER A 29 1.84 8.79 -21.04
C SER A 29 3.13 8.26 -21.66
N ARG A 30 4.09 7.89 -20.80
CA ARG A 30 5.35 7.26 -21.21
C ARG A 30 5.75 6.21 -20.19
N THR A 31 6.08 5.03 -20.69
CA THR A 31 6.67 3.96 -19.88
C THR A 31 8.13 3.79 -20.26
N GLU A 32 9.03 3.81 -19.27
CA GLU A 32 10.45 3.52 -19.43
C GLU A 32 10.83 2.30 -18.58
N HIS A 33 11.73 1.47 -19.10
CA HIS A 33 12.28 0.33 -18.38
C HIS A 33 13.79 0.54 -18.20
N ARG A 34 14.28 0.36 -16.98
CA ARG A 34 15.70 0.40 -16.63
C ARG A 34 16.07 -0.88 -15.92
N THR A 35 17.24 -1.43 -16.24
CA THR A 35 17.79 -2.60 -15.56
C THR A 35 19.18 -2.27 -15.09
N PHE A 36 19.44 -2.53 -13.82
CA PHE A 36 20.72 -2.32 -13.17
C PHE A 36 21.31 -3.69 -12.84
N TRP A 37 22.41 -4.03 -13.50
CA TRP A 37 23.12 -5.30 -13.32
C TRP A 37 24.20 -5.24 -12.22
N GLN A 38 24.36 -4.08 -11.57
CA GLN A 38 25.28 -3.94 -10.44
C GLN A 38 24.64 -4.50 -9.16
N GLN A 39 25.47 -4.96 -8.23
CA GLN A 39 25.00 -5.36 -6.90
C GLN A 39 24.53 -4.14 -6.11
N ILE A 40 23.21 -3.96 -6.08
CA ILE A 40 22.54 -2.94 -5.27
C ILE A 40 22.13 -3.60 -3.96
N LYS A 41 22.66 -3.08 -2.85
CA LYS A 41 22.32 -3.54 -1.50
C LYS A 41 21.17 -2.74 -0.88
N THR A 42 20.97 -1.51 -1.36
CA THR A 42 19.96 -0.61 -0.82
C THR A 42 19.30 0.18 -1.94
N VAL A 43 17.98 0.28 -1.91
CA VAL A 43 17.20 1.18 -2.77
C VAL A 43 16.64 2.29 -1.90
N GLU A 44 17.00 3.53 -2.23
CA GLU A 44 16.45 4.75 -1.63
C GLU A 44 15.52 5.42 -2.64
N VAL A 45 14.24 5.56 -2.29
CA VAL A 45 13.21 6.17 -3.16
C VAL A 45 12.62 7.39 -2.47
N ASP A 46 12.83 8.56 -3.05
CA ASP A 46 12.05 9.77 -2.78
C ASP A 46 10.97 9.87 -3.86
N SER A 47 9.75 9.45 -3.51
CA SER A 47 8.66 9.33 -4.47
C SER A 47 7.86 10.61 -4.63
N GLY A 48 8.00 11.58 -3.73
CA GLY A 48 7.06 12.71 -3.66
C GLY A 48 5.62 12.21 -3.65
N SER A 49 4.82 12.57 -4.66
CA SER A 49 3.43 12.12 -4.81
C SER A 49 3.25 10.85 -5.64
N ALA A 50 4.34 10.22 -6.11
CA ALA A 50 4.27 9.04 -6.96
C ALA A 50 3.91 7.77 -6.17
N LYS A 51 3.16 6.88 -6.83
CA LYS A 51 2.95 5.51 -6.35
C LYS A 51 4.23 4.71 -6.53
N VAL A 52 4.60 3.93 -5.53
CA VAL A 52 5.80 3.06 -5.56
C VAL A 52 5.40 1.64 -5.22
N SER A 53 5.79 0.68 -6.05
CA SER A 53 5.79 -0.74 -5.73
C SER A 53 7.23 -1.23 -5.73
N VAL A 54 7.67 -1.82 -4.62
CA VAL A 54 8.96 -2.50 -4.51
C VAL A 54 8.69 -3.97 -4.22
N GLU A 55 9.13 -4.86 -5.10
CA GLU A 55 8.87 -6.28 -4.97
C GLU A 55 10.15 -7.09 -5.09
N ALA A 56 10.24 -8.21 -4.38
CA ALA A 56 11.32 -9.15 -4.62
C ALA A 56 11.23 -9.74 -6.05
N GLY A 57 12.37 -9.75 -6.74
CA GLY A 57 12.53 -10.23 -8.10
C GLY A 57 13.79 -11.07 -8.27
N ALA A 58 14.43 -10.94 -9.43
CA ALA A 58 15.64 -11.69 -9.74
C ALA A 58 16.80 -11.28 -8.81
N ALA A 59 17.61 -12.26 -8.38
CA ALA A 59 18.68 -12.02 -7.39
C ALA A 59 19.92 -11.32 -7.97
N ASP A 60 20.05 -11.25 -9.30
CA ASP A 60 21.24 -10.76 -10.01
C ASP A 60 21.09 -9.33 -10.55
N ARG A 61 19.90 -8.71 -10.41
CA ARG A 61 19.60 -7.42 -11.02
C ARG A 61 18.47 -6.69 -10.30
N VAL A 62 18.48 -5.38 -10.42
CA VAL A 62 17.32 -4.54 -10.10
C VAL A 62 16.65 -4.11 -11.40
N THR A 63 15.35 -4.32 -11.53
CA THR A 63 14.56 -3.78 -12.66
C THR A 63 13.67 -2.68 -12.15
N MET A 64 13.53 -1.62 -12.93
CA MET A 64 12.64 -0.50 -12.62
C MET A 64 11.82 -0.16 -13.85
N LYS A 65 10.50 -0.16 -13.70
CA LYS A 65 9.55 0.31 -14.69
C LYS A 65 8.94 1.63 -14.20
N GLU A 66 9.10 2.66 -14.99
CA GLU A 66 8.57 3.99 -14.73
C GLU A 66 7.35 4.18 -15.62
N SER A 67 6.17 4.43 -15.06
CA SER A 67 4.96 4.79 -15.79
C SER A 67 4.58 6.22 -15.44
N LEU A 68 4.75 7.14 -16.39
CA LEU A 68 4.55 8.57 -16.19
C LEU A 68 3.40 9.06 -17.07
N GLY A 69 2.45 9.76 -16.49
CA GLY A 69 1.35 10.43 -17.15
C GLY A 69 1.31 11.91 -16.78
N TRP A 70 1.04 12.77 -17.76
CA TRP A 70 0.95 14.21 -17.56
C TRP A 70 0.02 14.91 -18.54
N VAL A 71 -0.43 16.10 -18.12
CA VAL A 71 -1.25 16.99 -18.95
C VAL A 71 -0.45 18.20 -19.43
N THR A 72 0.31 18.82 -18.54
CA THR A 72 1.05 20.06 -18.83
C THR A 72 2.56 19.85 -18.82
N ARG A 73 3.12 19.43 -17.69
CA ARG A 73 4.56 19.20 -17.51
C ARG A 73 4.85 17.74 -17.21
N ARG A 74 5.82 17.20 -17.93
CA ARG A 74 6.31 15.84 -17.73
C ARG A 74 7.02 15.71 -16.37
N PRO A 75 6.67 14.70 -15.55
CA PRO A 75 7.39 14.36 -14.33
C PRO A 75 8.84 13.96 -14.67
N SER A 76 9.79 14.34 -13.83
CA SER A 76 11.17 13.88 -13.95
C SER A 76 11.45 12.79 -12.92
N VAL A 77 12.04 11.68 -13.39
CA VAL A 77 12.56 10.61 -12.54
C VAL A 77 14.08 10.62 -12.69
N ASN A 78 14.79 10.82 -11.58
CA ASN A 78 16.23 10.77 -11.53
C ASN A 78 16.66 9.52 -10.76
N ALA A 79 17.23 8.56 -11.47
CA ALA A 79 17.74 7.31 -10.91
C ALA A 79 19.26 7.27 -11.07
N GLN A 80 19.99 7.19 -9.95
CA GLN A 80 21.45 7.17 -9.91
C GLN A 80 21.95 6.10 -8.95
N VAL A 81 22.98 5.38 -9.35
CA VAL A 81 23.66 4.42 -8.48
C VAL A 81 24.86 5.11 -7.85
N VAL A 82 24.88 5.18 -6.52
CA VAL A 82 25.99 5.74 -5.72
C VAL A 82 26.55 4.61 -4.85
N GLY A 83 27.71 4.08 -5.22
CA GLY A 83 28.27 2.88 -4.58
C GLY A 83 27.35 1.68 -4.80
N SER A 84 26.82 1.10 -3.72
CA SER A 84 25.85 -0.01 -3.74
C SER A 84 24.41 0.44 -3.47
N THR A 85 24.12 1.74 -3.57
CA THR A 85 22.79 2.29 -3.29
C THR A 85 22.19 2.87 -4.56
N LEU A 86 21.00 2.40 -4.94
CA LEU A 86 20.20 3.00 -6.02
C LEU A 86 19.34 4.10 -5.41
N ARG A 87 19.61 5.35 -5.78
CA ARG A 87 18.81 6.51 -5.40
C ARG A 87 17.86 6.87 -6.53
N VAL A 88 16.58 6.90 -6.22
CA VAL A 88 15.51 7.27 -7.15
C VAL A 88 14.78 8.46 -6.56
N ALA A 89 14.72 9.58 -7.29
CA ALA A 89 13.98 10.76 -6.90
C ALA A 89 12.97 11.13 -7.99
N VAL A 90 11.71 11.29 -7.60
CA VAL A 90 10.62 11.72 -8.49
C VAL A 90 10.26 13.16 -8.21
N SER A 91 10.29 14.00 -9.24
CA SER A 91 9.92 15.41 -9.16
C SER A 91 8.77 15.71 -10.13
N CYS A 92 7.61 16.00 -9.55
CA CYS A 92 6.46 16.59 -10.23
C CYS A 92 6.62 18.12 -10.20
N GLY A 93 7.26 18.71 -11.21
CA GLY A 93 7.74 20.10 -11.12
C GLY A 93 6.65 21.19 -11.01
N GLY A 94 6.81 22.15 -10.08
CA GLY A 94 6.15 23.47 -10.05
C GLY A 94 5.09 23.69 -8.96
N PRO A 95 4.88 24.94 -8.48
CA PRO A 95 4.02 25.25 -7.32
C PRO A 95 2.50 25.03 -7.54
N ILE A 96 2.07 24.70 -8.76
CA ILE A 96 0.64 24.47 -9.14
C ILE A 96 0.44 23.04 -9.70
N SER A 97 1.49 22.21 -9.74
CA SER A 97 1.53 20.98 -10.53
C SER A 97 1.10 19.69 -9.79
N VAL A 98 0.29 19.82 -8.74
CA VAL A 98 -0.40 18.69 -8.10
C VAL A 98 -1.58 18.16 -8.93
N ILE A 99 -2.05 18.95 -9.91
CA ILE A 99 -3.15 18.55 -10.80
C ILE A 99 -2.55 17.78 -11.99
N GLY A 100 -2.54 16.45 -11.91
CA GLY A 100 -2.19 15.57 -13.03
C GLY A 100 -0.74 15.09 -13.09
N CYS A 101 -0.04 14.98 -11.96
CA CYS A 101 1.17 14.14 -11.90
C CYS A 101 0.76 12.69 -11.64
N ASP A 102 0.65 11.90 -12.71
CA ASP A 102 0.49 10.46 -12.61
C ASP A 102 1.88 9.86 -12.73
N ALA A 103 2.46 9.41 -11.62
CA ALA A 103 3.76 8.76 -11.62
C ALA A 103 3.67 7.49 -10.80
N ALA A 104 4.02 6.37 -11.44
CA ALA A 104 4.11 5.07 -10.81
C ALA A 104 5.48 4.45 -11.09
N LEU A 105 6.12 3.97 -10.03
CA LEU A 105 7.38 3.24 -10.10
C LEU A 105 7.13 1.79 -9.65
N ASP A 106 7.45 0.83 -10.52
CA ASP A 106 7.50 -0.58 -10.16
C ASP A 106 8.97 -1.02 -10.15
N ILE A 107 9.51 -1.33 -8.98
CA ILE A 107 10.90 -1.70 -8.77
C ILE A 107 10.96 -3.16 -8.32
N GLN A 108 11.66 -4.02 -9.06
CA GLN A 108 11.96 -5.38 -8.61
C GLN A 108 13.40 -5.45 -8.14
N VAL A 109 13.61 -5.94 -6.93
CA VAL A 109 14.92 -6.01 -6.26
C VAL A 109 15.25 -7.44 -5.83
N PRO A 110 16.53 -7.81 -5.68
CA PRO A 110 16.89 -9.02 -4.94
C PRO A 110 16.27 -9.00 -3.54
N ALA A 111 15.81 -10.16 -3.04
CA ALA A 111 15.05 -10.23 -1.79
C ALA A 111 15.83 -9.66 -0.58
N ASP A 112 17.16 -9.81 -0.54
CA ASP A 112 18.05 -9.33 0.51
C ASP A 112 18.33 -7.81 0.47
N THR A 113 17.76 -7.09 -0.50
CA THR A 113 17.97 -5.66 -0.68
C THR A 113 17.26 -4.85 0.40
N GLY A 114 17.96 -3.91 1.04
CA GLY A 114 17.35 -2.92 1.93
C GLY A 114 16.53 -1.90 1.15
N VAL A 115 15.37 -1.51 1.67
CA VAL A 115 14.43 -0.61 0.99
C VAL A 115 14.09 0.58 1.88
N HIS A 116 14.51 1.76 1.45
CA HIS A 116 14.22 3.02 2.12
C HIS A 116 13.31 3.85 1.22
N THR A 117 12.10 4.15 1.67
CA THR A 117 11.14 4.95 0.91
C THR A 117 10.71 6.18 1.69
N GLN A 118 10.61 7.30 1.00
CA GLN A 118 10.02 8.52 1.50
C GLN A 118 9.04 9.06 0.46
N GLY A 119 7.79 9.24 0.87
CA GLY A 119 6.72 9.79 0.05
C GLY A 119 5.92 10.86 0.78
N SER A 120 5.10 11.59 0.01
CA SER A 120 4.11 12.53 0.52
C SER A 120 2.71 11.92 0.45
N SER A 121 2.13 11.81 -0.74
CA SER A 121 0.73 11.40 -0.93
C SER A 121 0.54 10.11 -1.71
N GLY A 122 1.58 9.63 -2.39
CA GLY A 122 1.50 8.39 -3.15
C GLY A 122 1.56 7.16 -2.26
N ASP A 123 0.87 6.11 -2.67
CA ASP A 123 0.88 4.83 -1.96
C ASP A 123 2.21 4.10 -2.19
N THR A 124 2.71 3.44 -1.15
CA THR A 124 3.93 2.64 -1.21
C THR A 124 3.62 1.20 -0.85
N TYR A 125 3.98 0.29 -1.75
CA TYR A 125 3.83 -1.15 -1.59
C TYR A 125 5.23 -1.77 -1.53
N ILE A 126 5.51 -2.61 -0.53
CA ILE A 126 6.77 -3.35 -0.41
C ILE A 126 6.44 -4.81 -0.16
N ARG A 127 6.92 -5.71 -1.01
CA ARG A 127 6.55 -7.13 -0.96
C ARG A 127 7.72 -8.09 -1.11
N GLY A 128 7.77 -9.11 -0.25
CA GLY A 128 8.69 -10.24 -0.37
C GLY A 128 10.15 -9.93 -0.05
N VAL A 129 10.42 -8.76 0.54
CA VAL A 129 11.78 -8.29 0.84
C VAL A 129 12.22 -8.75 2.24
N SER A 130 13.47 -9.20 2.36
CA SER A 130 14.13 -9.64 3.59
C SER A 130 15.22 -8.69 4.10
N GLY A 131 15.63 -7.71 3.30
CA GLY A 131 16.48 -6.61 3.74
C GLY A 131 15.79 -5.65 4.72
N GLU A 132 16.56 -4.75 5.34
CA GLU A 132 16.03 -3.70 6.22
C GLU A 132 15.07 -2.78 5.45
N ILE A 133 13.91 -2.47 6.04
CA ILE A 133 12.90 -1.61 5.45
C ILE A 133 12.70 -0.37 6.31
N ARG A 134 12.84 0.79 5.69
CA ARG A 134 12.49 2.09 6.27
C ARG A 134 11.51 2.81 5.35
N ALA A 135 10.23 2.78 5.69
CA ALA A 135 9.19 3.41 4.89
C ALA A 135 8.61 4.62 5.62
N LYS A 136 8.56 5.78 4.95
CA LYS A 136 7.98 7.01 5.47
C LYS A 136 7.01 7.62 4.46
N THR A 137 5.82 7.99 4.92
CA THR A 137 4.83 8.72 4.11
C THR A 137 4.19 9.84 4.92
N ALA A 138 3.67 10.86 4.25
CA ALA A 138 2.86 11.88 4.90
C ALA A 138 1.39 11.45 4.95
N SER A 139 0.76 11.17 3.82
CA SER A 139 -0.69 10.91 3.70
C SER A 139 -1.02 9.66 2.87
N GLY A 140 -0.09 9.16 2.06
CA GLY A 140 -0.30 7.93 1.29
C GLY A 140 -0.37 6.68 2.17
N GLN A 141 -0.86 5.57 1.64
CA GLN A 141 -0.88 4.29 2.34
C GLN A 141 0.49 3.59 2.26
N LEU A 142 0.94 3.00 3.38
CA LEU A 142 2.06 2.06 3.40
C LEU A 142 1.50 0.64 3.47
N TRP A 143 1.82 -0.18 2.47
CA TRP A 143 1.49 -1.59 2.43
C TRP A 143 2.77 -2.44 2.44
N LEU A 144 2.93 -3.28 3.45
CA LEU A 144 4.06 -4.21 3.58
C LEU A 144 3.50 -5.64 3.54
N GLU A 145 4.10 -6.53 2.73
CA GLU A 145 3.60 -7.90 2.59
C GLU A 145 4.74 -8.93 2.49
N SER A 146 4.63 -10.02 3.23
CA SER A 146 5.61 -11.12 3.25
C SER A 146 7.05 -10.63 3.48
N VAL A 147 7.19 -9.62 4.35
CA VAL A 147 8.46 -8.96 4.65
C VAL A 147 9.13 -9.60 5.86
N SER A 148 10.45 -9.80 5.81
CA SER A 148 11.19 -10.51 6.86
C SER A 148 12.36 -9.79 7.51
N GLY A 149 12.81 -8.65 6.96
CA GLY A 149 13.87 -7.84 7.56
C GLY A 149 13.38 -7.03 8.76
N THR A 150 14.24 -6.17 9.31
CA THR A 150 13.81 -5.19 10.32
C THR A 150 12.93 -4.12 9.65
N VAL A 151 11.79 -3.80 10.25
CA VAL A 151 10.82 -2.86 9.67
C VAL A 151 10.71 -1.60 10.53
N TRP A 152 10.93 -0.46 9.90
CA TRP A 152 10.57 0.87 10.40
C TRP A 152 9.55 1.51 9.47
N ALA A 153 8.30 1.66 9.90
CA ALA A 153 7.24 2.29 9.13
C ALA A 153 6.73 3.56 9.82
N LYS A 154 6.67 4.68 9.11
CA LYS A 154 6.17 5.95 9.64
C LYS A 154 5.17 6.61 8.70
N SER A 155 4.01 6.99 9.22
CA SER A 155 2.97 7.74 8.51
C SER A 155 2.60 8.99 9.31
N ALA A 156 2.21 10.09 8.65
CA ALA A 156 1.62 11.22 9.37
C ALA A 156 0.09 11.08 9.46
N SER A 157 -0.59 10.84 8.34
CA SER A 157 -2.06 10.80 8.24
C SER A 157 -2.60 9.64 7.39
N GLY A 158 -1.72 8.83 6.80
CA GLY A 158 -2.08 7.66 5.99
C GLY A 158 -2.14 6.36 6.80
N GLN A 159 -2.66 5.30 6.19
CA GLN A 159 -2.76 3.98 6.81
C GLN A 159 -1.44 3.20 6.71
N ILE A 160 -1.13 2.41 7.73
CA ILE A 160 -0.05 1.42 7.70
C ILE A 160 -0.68 0.05 7.77
N VAL A 161 -0.55 -0.72 6.70
CA VAL A 161 -1.02 -2.10 6.63
C VAL A 161 0.17 -2.99 6.36
N ALA A 162 0.43 -3.91 7.27
CA ALA A 162 1.46 -4.92 7.10
C ALA A 162 0.83 -6.31 7.23
N LYS A 163 1.08 -7.18 6.26
CA LYS A 163 0.57 -8.55 6.23
C LYS A 163 1.72 -9.53 6.10
N GLU A 164 1.50 -10.72 6.66
CA GLU A 164 2.45 -11.83 6.62
C GLU A 164 3.88 -11.43 7.06
N LEU A 165 4.00 -10.56 8.05
CA LEU A 165 5.30 -10.13 8.54
C LEU A 165 6.05 -11.32 9.15
N GLY A 166 7.21 -11.61 8.59
CA GLY A 166 8.20 -12.53 9.12
C GLY A 166 9.32 -11.82 9.89
N SER A 167 9.15 -10.54 10.21
CA SER A 167 10.15 -9.64 10.80
C SER A 167 10.26 -9.87 12.32
N SER A 168 11.48 -9.96 12.86
CA SER A 168 11.70 -10.09 14.31
C SER A 168 11.48 -8.78 15.06
N VAL A 169 11.87 -7.66 14.45
CA VAL A 169 11.74 -6.32 15.02
C VAL A 169 10.93 -5.43 14.09
N VAL A 170 9.83 -4.88 14.62
CA VAL A 170 8.94 -3.97 13.90
C VAL A 170 8.67 -2.73 14.73
N GLN A 171 8.95 -1.56 14.16
CA GLN A 171 8.55 -0.28 14.70
C GLN A 171 7.63 0.44 13.71
N ALA A 172 6.43 0.75 14.15
CA ALA A 172 5.43 1.44 13.36
C ALA A 172 4.93 2.67 14.10
N ALA A 173 4.92 3.82 13.42
CA ALA A 173 4.46 5.08 13.98
C ALA A 173 3.47 5.76 13.03
N SER A 174 2.31 6.18 13.54
CA SER A 174 1.37 7.03 12.82
C SER A 174 1.01 8.26 13.65
N SER A 175 0.66 9.40 13.04
CA SER A 175 0.02 10.48 13.82
C SER A 175 -1.50 10.34 13.74
N SER A 176 -2.04 10.05 12.57
CA SER A 176 -3.45 9.80 12.33
C SER A 176 -3.60 8.68 11.30
N GLY A 177 -4.52 7.75 11.55
CA GLY A 177 -4.84 6.68 10.61
C GLY A 177 -4.75 5.30 11.24
N GLN A 178 -5.31 4.33 10.54
CA GLN A 178 -5.33 2.94 10.99
C GLN A 178 -3.96 2.29 10.84
N MET A 179 -3.57 1.52 11.86
CA MET A 179 -2.40 0.64 11.82
C MET A 179 -2.88 -0.80 11.95
N SER A 180 -2.56 -1.63 10.96
CA SER A 180 -2.86 -3.07 10.97
C SER A 180 -1.56 -3.83 10.73
N LEU A 181 -1.13 -4.63 11.71
CA LEU A 181 0.10 -5.41 11.66
C LEU A 181 -0.22 -6.89 11.82
N GLY A 182 -0.17 -7.64 10.73
CA GLY A 182 -0.36 -9.09 10.69
C GLY A 182 0.97 -9.81 10.53
N PHE A 183 1.29 -10.69 11.48
CA PHE A 183 2.54 -11.44 11.51
C PHE A 183 2.33 -12.88 11.05
N ALA A 184 3.19 -13.36 10.15
CA ALA A 184 3.28 -14.77 9.78
C ALA A 184 4.27 -15.55 10.66
N ARG A 185 5.30 -14.89 11.18
CA ARG A 185 6.24 -15.48 12.16
C ARG A 185 6.20 -14.71 13.47
N PRO A 186 6.42 -15.37 14.62
CA PRO A 186 6.42 -14.70 15.92
C PRO A 186 7.50 -13.62 16.00
N PRO A 187 7.16 -12.32 16.15
CA PRO A 187 8.16 -11.28 16.35
C PRO A 187 8.83 -11.39 17.72
N GLU A 188 9.99 -10.76 17.87
CA GLU A 188 10.67 -10.59 19.16
C GLU A 188 10.25 -9.28 19.83
N SER A 189 10.17 -8.19 19.05
CA SER A 189 9.80 -6.87 19.54
C SER A 189 8.93 -6.13 18.53
N VAL A 190 7.78 -5.66 19.01
CA VAL A 190 6.88 -4.80 18.24
C VAL A 190 6.66 -3.51 19.03
N THR A 191 6.89 -2.37 18.39
CA THR A 191 6.56 -1.05 18.95
C THR A 191 5.62 -0.34 18.00
N ALA A 192 4.39 -0.10 18.46
CA ALA A 192 3.35 0.60 17.71
C ALA A 192 3.02 1.92 18.43
N THR A 193 3.19 3.05 17.75
CA THR A 193 2.85 4.37 18.30
C THR A 193 1.85 5.06 17.40
N THR A 194 0.73 5.54 17.95
CA THR A 194 -0.22 6.37 17.20
C THR A 194 -0.78 7.51 18.05
N THR A 195 -1.06 8.67 17.46
CA THR A 195 -1.80 9.71 18.18
C THR A 195 -3.31 9.45 18.07
N SER A 196 -3.79 9.12 16.87
CA SER A 196 -5.21 8.86 16.64
C SER A 196 -5.42 7.76 15.60
N GLY A 197 -6.25 6.78 15.94
CA GLY A 197 -6.69 5.73 15.02
C GLY A 197 -6.65 4.34 15.63
N PRO A 198 -7.38 3.38 15.04
CA PRO A 198 -7.38 2.01 15.50
C PRO A 198 -6.03 1.33 15.24
N VAL A 199 -5.57 0.55 16.22
CA VAL A 199 -4.38 -0.30 16.11
C VAL A 199 -4.83 -1.75 16.23
N VAL A 200 -4.56 -2.53 15.19
CA VAL A 200 -4.84 -3.98 15.17
C VAL A 200 -3.52 -4.71 14.97
N ILE A 201 -3.20 -5.61 15.90
CA ILE A 201 -2.03 -6.47 15.82
C ILE A 201 -2.50 -7.92 15.85
N THR A 202 -2.18 -8.67 14.82
CA THR A 202 -2.46 -10.11 14.73
C THR A 202 -1.16 -10.87 14.77
N VAL A 203 -0.97 -11.70 15.79
CA VAL A 203 0.19 -12.56 15.96
C VAL A 203 -0.16 -14.03 15.65
N PRO A 204 0.80 -14.86 15.24
CA PRO A 204 0.53 -16.27 14.99
C PRO A 204 0.08 -16.98 16.27
N GLY A 205 -1.02 -17.74 16.19
CA GLY A 205 -1.58 -18.52 17.31
C GLY A 205 -0.76 -19.75 17.76
N GLN A 206 0.51 -19.85 17.37
CA GLN A 206 1.37 -21.00 17.70
C GLN A 206 1.96 -20.86 19.11
N ASN A 207 1.13 -21.02 20.15
CA ASN A 207 1.52 -21.09 21.58
C ASN A 207 2.61 -20.09 22.02
N THR A 208 2.66 -18.93 21.37
CA THR A 208 3.70 -17.93 21.59
C THR A 208 3.04 -16.75 22.25
N ARG A 209 3.51 -16.45 23.46
CA ARG A 209 2.99 -15.37 24.28
C ARG A 209 3.96 -14.19 24.31
N TYR A 210 3.41 -13.03 24.63
CA TYR A 210 4.10 -11.74 24.61
C TYR A 210 3.77 -10.99 25.88
N HIS A 211 4.73 -10.22 26.37
CA HIS A 211 4.45 -9.16 27.31
C HIS A 211 3.88 -7.99 26.52
N VAL A 212 2.56 -7.81 26.57
CA VAL A 212 1.89 -6.69 25.91
C VAL A 212 1.79 -5.53 26.90
N GLY A 213 2.51 -4.47 26.58
CA GLY A 213 2.56 -3.24 27.38
C GLY A 213 2.12 -2.02 26.58
N GLY A 214 2.14 -0.88 27.25
CA GLY A 214 1.89 0.43 26.66
C GLY A 214 0.75 1.17 27.34
N HIS A 215 0.28 2.23 26.69
CA HIS A 215 -0.65 3.18 27.28
C HIS A 215 -1.68 3.64 26.25
N THR A 216 -2.96 3.63 26.65
CA THR A 216 -4.06 4.27 25.92
C THR A 216 -4.81 5.24 26.83
N LEU A 217 -5.09 6.46 26.36
CA LEU A 217 -5.93 7.40 27.12
C LEU A 217 -7.42 7.11 26.95
N SER A 218 -7.83 6.49 25.83
CA SER A 218 -9.24 6.23 25.51
C SER A 218 -9.81 4.95 26.14
N HIS A 219 -9.02 4.20 26.92
CA HIS A 219 -9.40 2.98 27.67
C HIS A 219 -9.98 1.81 26.85
N SER A 220 -10.02 1.92 25.52
CA SER A 220 -10.51 0.88 24.60
C SER A 220 -9.37 -0.07 24.22
N TRP A 221 -9.15 -1.08 25.05
CA TRP A 221 -8.05 -2.03 24.93
C TRP A 221 -8.59 -3.47 25.01
N SER A 222 -8.30 -4.28 23.98
CA SER A 222 -8.73 -5.67 23.89
C SER A 222 -7.54 -6.55 23.53
N ILE A 223 -7.04 -7.33 24.49
CA ILE A 223 -6.01 -8.36 24.25
C ILE A 223 -6.66 -9.73 24.39
N ASP A 224 -6.37 -10.61 23.43
CA ASP A 224 -6.63 -12.04 23.51
C ASP A 224 -5.80 -12.68 24.66
N PRO A 225 -6.44 -13.29 25.68
CA PRO A 225 -5.76 -13.92 26.82
C PRO A 225 -4.75 -15.01 26.43
N ASP A 226 -4.88 -15.61 25.25
CA ASP A 226 -3.94 -16.62 24.76
C ASP A 226 -2.61 -16.02 24.29
N VAL A 227 -2.56 -14.71 24.04
CA VAL A 227 -1.38 -13.96 23.61
C VAL A 227 -0.58 -13.38 24.78
N GLU A 228 -1.25 -13.02 25.89
CA GLU A 228 -0.61 -12.29 27.00
C GLU A 228 0.20 -13.22 27.94
N ASP A 229 1.43 -12.80 28.24
CA ASP A 229 2.29 -13.35 29.30
C ASP A 229 3.33 -12.32 29.76
N SER A 230 3.14 -11.81 30.97
CA SER A 230 4.04 -10.83 31.60
C SER A 230 5.48 -11.31 31.82
N GLY A 231 5.72 -12.62 31.84
CA GLY A 231 7.06 -13.20 31.95
C GLY A 231 7.77 -13.41 30.60
N SER A 232 7.09 -13.14 29.48
CA SER A 232 7.65 -13.36 28.15
C SER A 232 8.79 -12.39 27.84
N LYS A 233 9.83 -12.90 27.18
CA LYS A 233 10.93 -12.08 26.64
C LYS A 233 10.53 -11.33 25.36
N ARG A 234 9.42 -11.72 24.73
CA ARG A 234 8.90 -11.07 23.53
C ARG A 234 7.96 -9.95 23.94
N THR A 235 8.13 -8.77 23.35
CA THR A 235 7.41 -7.58 23.79
C THR A 235 6.57 -6.98 22.67
N ILE A 236 5.36 -6.56 23.01
CA ILE A 236 4.50 -5.75 22.15
C ILE A 236 4.18 -4.48 22.93
N ASP A 237 4.78 -3.36 22.58
CA ASP A 237 4.53 -2.07 23.21
C ASP A 237 3.64 -1.22 22.29
N ILE A 238 2.47 -0.83 22.80
CA ILE A 238 1.48 -0.05 22.04
C ILE A 238 1.16 1.23 22.80
N THR A 239 1.57 2.37 22.24
CA THR A 239 1.23 3.68 22.77
C THR A 239 0.24 4.36 21.83
N THR A 240 -0.98 4.61 22.32
CA THR A 240 -1.99 5.38 21.58
C THR A 240 -2.58 6.49 22.44
N MET A 241 -2.84 7.67 21.88
CA MET A 241 -3.64 8.67 22.61
C MET A 241 -5.14 8.42 22.45
N SER A 242 -5.60 8.06 21.24
CA SER A 242 -7.02 7.88 20.97
C SER A 242 -7.25 6.81 19.91
N GLY A 243 -8.02 5.78 20.26
CA GLY A 243 -8.44 4.73 19.34
C GLY A 243 -8.43 3.35 19.98
N PRO A 244 -9.25 2.42 19.48
CA PRO A 244 -9.25 1.05 19.98
C PRO A 244 -7.96 0.34 19.61
N VAL A 245 -7.43 -0.39 20.59
CA VAL A 245 -6.30 -1.31 20.43
C VAL A 245 -6.82 -2.72 20.52
N THR A 246 -6.56 -3.51 19.49
CA THR A 246 -6.88 -4.94 19.45
C THR A 246 -5.60 -5.73 19.20
N VAL A 247 -5.28 -6.65 20.11
CA VAL A 247 -4.21 -7.63 19.93
C VAL A 247 -4.85 -9.01 19.96
N ALA A 248 -4.71 -9.76 18.87
CA ALA A 248 -5.35 -11.06 18.72
C ALA A 248 -4.38 -12.11 18.19
N SER A 249 -4.62 -13.37 18.57
CA SER A 249 -4.01 -14.50 17.90
C SER A 249 -4.80 -14.84 16.62
N GLY A 250 -4.12 -15.23 15.54
CA GLY A 250 -4.80 -15.64 14.32
C GLY A 250 -3.84 -15.92 13.16
N SER A 251 -4.40 -16.38 12.04
CA SER A 251 -3.69 -16.35 10.77
C SER A 251 -3.62 -14.91 10.25
N ALA A 252 -2.51 -14.53 9.61
CA ALA A 252 -2.30 -13.17 9.07
C ALA A 252 -3.42 -12.70 8.11
N ASP A 253 -4.24 -13.62 7.60
CA ASP A 253 -5.38 -13.36 6.70
C ASP A 253 -6.66 -12.91 7.43
N SER A 254 -6.77 -13.17 8.75
CA SER A 254 -8.00 -12.94 9.53
C SER A 254 -8.22 -11.46 9.91
N GLY A 255 -7.19 -10.61 9.81
CA GLY A 255 -7.25 -9.18 10.18
C GLY A 255 -8.04 -8.28 9.23
N ALA A 256 -8.49 -8.78 8.08
CA ALA A 256 -9.26 -8.01 7.09
C ALA A 256 -10.78 -8.01 7.33
N GLY A 257 -11.31 -8.88 8.22
CA GLY A 257 -12.75 -9.11 8.35
C GLY A 257 -13.50 -8.22 9.35
N ALA A 258 -12.80 -7.43 10.19
CA ALA A 258 -13.46 -6.69 11.28
C ALA A 258 -13.98 -5.29 10.89
N ALA A 259 -13.83 -4.87 9.63
CA ALA A 259 -14.35 -3.60 9.14
C ALA A 259 -15.28 -3.82 7.94
N THR A 260 -16.54 -3.43 8.11
CA THR A 260 -17.61 -3.30 7.08
C THR A 260 -18.54 -4.52 6.91
N SER A 261 -19.51 -4.71 7.83
CA SER A 261 -20.79 -5.33 7.42
C SER A 261 -21.66 -4.25 6.77
N GLY A 262 -21.49 -4.10 5.47
CA GLY A 262 -22.32 -3.25 4.61
C GLY A 262 -22.36 -3.87 3.23
N ALA A 263 -22.93 -5.08 3.13
CA ALA A 263 -23.15 -5.73 1.85
C ALA A 263 -24.27 -5.02 1.08
N PRO A 264 -24.04 -4.54 -0.14
CA PRO A 264 -25.12 -4.22 -1.05
C PRO A 264 -25.66 -5.54 -1.63
N THR A 265 -26.92 -5.83 -1.31
CA THR A 265 -27.73 -6.86 -1.98
C THR A 265 -27.76 -6.60 -3.48
N SER A 266 -27.22 -7.52 -4.28
CA SER A 266 -27.38 -7.52 -5.74
C SER A 266 -28.73 -8.17 -6.09
N PRO A 267 -29.55 -7.58 -6.99
CA PRO A 267 -30.84 -8.16 -7.38
C PRO A 267 -30.68 -9.43 -8.22
N GLY A 268 -31.59 -10.37 -8.03
CA GLY A 268 -31.60 -11.68 -8.67
C GLY A 268 -31.84 -11.64 -10.17
N GLU A 269 -31.04 -12.41 -10.90
CA GLU A 269 -31.29 -12.77 -12.29
C GLU A 269 -31.82 -14.22 -12.30
N GLN A 270 -33.10 -14.37 -12.63
CA GLN A 270 -33.77 -15.65 -12.79
C GLN A 270 -33.34 -16.31 -14.11
N VAL A 271 -32.76 -17.50 -14.01
CA VAL A 271 -32.49 -18.36 -15.18
C VAL A 271 -33.76 -19.16 -15.50
N PRO A 272 -34.34 -19.09 -16.71
CA PRO A 272 -35.44 -19.96 -17.10
C PRO A 272 -34.91 -21.34 -17.49
N THR A 273 -35.39 -22.37 -16.79
CA THR A 273 -35.25 -23.80 -17.12
C THR A 273 -36.00 -24.14 -18.41
N ALA A 274 -35.30 -24.70 -19.39
CA ALA A 274 -35.89 -25.31 -20.58
C ALA A 274 -36.40 -26.74 -20.28
N PRO A 275 -37.53 -27.17 -20.86
CA PRO A 275 -38.04 -28.53 -20.69
C PRO A 275 -37.39 -29.55 -21.64
N THR A 276 -37.07 -30.72 -21.09
CA THR A 276 -36.63 -31.95 -21.77
C THR A 276 -37.74 -32.51 -22.69
N PRO A 277 -37.44 -33.00 -23.91
CA PRO A 277 -38.41 -33.73 -24.72
C PRO A 277 -38.51 -35.19 -24.26
N ALA A 278 -39.73 -35.64 -23.96
CA ALA A 278 -40.07 -37.05 -23.83
C ALA A 278 -40.40 -37.62 -25.21
N GLY A 279 -39.71 -38.71 -25.59
CA GLY A 279 -40.01 -39.45 -26.82
C GLY A 279 -39.53 -40.89 -26.69
N SER A 280 -40.43 -41.80 -26.35
CA SER A 280 -40.33 -43.22 -26.71
C SER A 280 -41.68 -43.94 -26.58
N ARG A 281 -42.13 -44.45 -27.73
CA ARG A 281 -43.25 -45.38 -28.01
C ARG A 281 -44.65 -44.80 -28.14
#